data_AF-A0A9D2G646-F1
#
_entry.id   AF-A0A9D2G646-F1
#
_cell.length_a   1.000
_cell.length_b   1.000
_cell.length_c   1.000
_cell.angle_alpha   90.00
_cell.angle_beta   90.00
_cell.angle_gamma   90.00
#
_symmetry.space_group_name_H-M   'P 1'
#
loop_
_entity.id
_entity.type
_entity.pdbx_description
1 polymer ?
#
loop_
_entity_poly.entity_id
_entity_poly.type
_entity_poly.pdbx_seq_one_letter_code
_entity_poly.pdbx_strand_id
1 'polypeptide(L)'
;MGKLIKYEWKKQRMSRMVILIGLGVCLLLFLGGLLFQSDLTLAASILLLAFGSILVLFYTGIESILVLNRDLRTRQSYMLWMVPKSVWEILGAKYICAFLQMLFVFGLFVAAACICSAAALFSSGGIQELAKAVETLVQALTNEKLDWGMILINLIWFAVYMLIGWTEVILVGFLAVIISRTVLIRSKLAGFLSVILFFVIIYLVERGLSLLGTLPWGYDAGIGGRFVLWQIVYYLFVSIILFLISGWLSEKKLSV
;
A
#
# COMPACT_ATOMS: atom_id res chain seq x y z
N MET A 1 16.32 -17.41 1.46
CA MET A 1 15.16 -16.50 1.24
C MET A 1 13.78 -17.16 1.06
N GLY A 2 13.50 -17.91 -0.02
CA GLY A 2 12.11 -18.28 -0.37
C GLY A 2 11.29 -19.01 0.72
N LYS A 3 11.92 -19.88 1.53
CA LYS A 3 11.25 -20.54 2.67
C LYS A 3 10.82 -19.57 3.77
N LEU A 4 11.60 -18.51 4.02
CA LEU A 4 11.29 -17.44 4.98
C LEU A 4 10.12 -16.58 4.49
N ILE A 5 10.12 -16.21 3.20
CA ILE A 5 9.00 -15.48 2.58
C ILE A 5 7.72 -16.29 2.69
N LYS A 6 7.76 -17.59 2.37
CA LYS A 6 6.59 -18.49 2.52
C LYS A 6 6.09 -18.55 3.96
N TYR A 7 6.99 -18.53 4.94
CA TYR A 7 6.65 -18.54 6.36
C TYR A 7 5.93 -17.24 6.78
N GLU A 8 6.51 -16.08 6.47
CA GLU A 8 5.90 -14.77 6.74
C GLU A 8 4.56 -14.62 6.03
N TRP A 9 4.49 -15.08 4.77
CA TRP A 9 3.25 -15.10 4.02
C TRP A 9 2.18 -15.93 4.74
N LYS A 10 2.52 -17.12 5.25
CA LYS A 10 1.55 -17.96 5.96
C LYS A 10 1.05 -17.31 7.25
N LYS A 11 1.89 -16.54 7.93
CA LYS A 11 1.58 -15.86 9.20
C LYS A 11 0.45 -14.83 9.05
N GLN A 12 0.40 -14.11 7.93
CA GLN A 12 -0.63 -13.11 7.61
C GLN A 12 -1.86 -13.71 6.90
N ARG A 13 -1.99 -15.04 6.82
CA ARG A 13 -3.06 -15.70 6.06
C ARG A 13 -4.46 -15.38 6.59
N MET A 14 -4.65 -15.37 7.91
CA MET A 14 -5.96 -15.13 8.52
C MET A 14 -6.49 -13.73 8.18
N SER A 15 -5.63 -12.72 8.30
CA SER A 15 -5.94 -11.35 7.92
C SER A 15 -6.35 -11.23 6.45
N ARG A 16 -5.59 -11.85 5.54
CA ARG A 16 -5.93 -11.86 4.11
C ARG A 16 -7.25 -12.57 3.81
N MET A 17 -7.60 -13.62 4.54
CA MET A 17 -8.90 -14.29 4.40
C MET A 17 -10.05 -13.37 4.80
N VAL A 18 -9.91 -12.61 5.89
CA VAL A 18 -10.94 -11.64 6.33
C VAL A 18 -11.14 -10.56 5.27
N ILE A 19 -10.05 -10.01 4.71
CA ILE A 19 -10.12 -9.02 3.62
C ILE A 19 -10.85 -9.60 2.39
N LEU A 20 -10.50 -10.83 1.98
CA LEU A 20 -11.13 -11.50 0.84
C LEU A 20 -12.63 -11.73 1.05
N ILE A 21 -13.03 -12.18 2.24
CA ILE A 21 -14.44 -12.39 2.57
C ILE A 21 -15.18 -11.06 2.56
N GLY A 22 -14.61 -10.01 3.19
CA GLY A 22 -15.20 -8.67 3.19
C GLY A 22 -15.39 -8.13 1.78
N LEU A 23 -14.36 -8.20 0.94
CA LEU A 23 -14.44 -7.78 -0.47
C LEU A 23 -15.48 -8.61 -1.25
N GLY A 24 -15.56 -9.92 -1.02
CA GLY A 24 -16.56 -10.79 -1.63
C GLY A 24 -17.99 -10.40 -1.26
N VAL A 25 -18.26 -10.10 0.01
CA VAL A 25 -19.58 -9.62 0.46
C VAL A 25 -19.94 -8.30 -0.22
N CYS A 26 -19.00 -7.36 -0.34
CA CYS A 26 -19.25 -6.08 -0.99
C CYS A 26 -19.56 -6.23 -2.48
N LEU A 27 -18.85 -7.13 -3.17
CA LEU A 27 -19.13 -7.47 -4.56
C LEU A 27 -20.51 -8.11 -4.74
N LEU A 28 -20.90 -9.02 -3.83
CA LEU A 28 -22.23 -9.63 -3.87
C LEU A 28 -23.34 -8.61 -3.61
N LEU A 29 -23.13 -7.64 -2.70
CA LEU A 29 -24.07 -6.55 -2.47
C LEU A 29 -24.21 -5.65 -3.71
N PHE A 30 -23.10 -5.36 -4.39
CA PHE A 30 -23.12 -4.57 -5.63
C PHE A 30 -23.87 -5.30 -6.76
N LEU A 31 -23.57 -6.58 -6.98
CA LEU A 31 -24.25 -7.40 -7.98
C LEU A 31 -25.73 -7.58 -7.63
N GLY A 32 -26.07 -7.79 -6.36
CA GLY A 32 -27.44 -7.85 -5.88
C GLY A 32 -28.19 -6.53 -6.11
N GLY A 33 -27.54 -5.39 -5.83
CA GLY A 33 -28.11 -4.07 -6.09
C GLY A 33 -28.43 -3.82 -7.56
N LEU A 34 -27.56 -4.30 -8.46
CA LEU A 34 -27.82 -4.30 -9.91
C LEU A 34 -29.01 -5.19 -10.28
N LEU A 35 -29.07 -6.41 -9.76
CA LEU A 35 -30.13 -7.37 -10.08
C LEU A 35 -31.52 -6.92 -9.59
N PHE A 36 -31.59 -6.33 -8.40
CA PHE A 36 -32.84 -5.84 -7.81
C PHE A 36 -33.14 -4.38 -8.15
N GLN A 37 -32.32 -3.73 -8.99
CA GLN A 37 -32.47 -2.33 -9.41
C GLN A 37 -32.73 -1.36 -8.25
N SER A 38 -32.03 -1.56 -7.14
CA SER A 38 -32.23 -0.75 -5.93
C SER A 38 -31.10 0.25 -5.76
N ASP A 39 -31.40 1.52 -6.07
CA ASP A 39 -30.41 2.61 -6.06
C ASP A 39 -29.69 2.75 -4.71
N LEU A 40 -30.42 2.55 -3.61
CA LEU A 40 -29.85 2.64 -2.26
C LEU A 40 -28.78 1.57 -2.00
N THR A 41 -29.01 0.32 -2.44
CA THR A 41 -28.05 -0.77 -2.19
C THR A 41 -26.84 -0.66 -3.12
N LEU A 42 -27.06 -0.17 -4.35
CA LEU A 42 -26.02 0.14 -5.31
C LEU A 42 -25.11 1.26 -4.79
N ALA A 43 -25.69 2.39 -4.37
CA ALA A 43 -24.93 3.50 -3.80
C ALA A 43 -24.19 3.09 -2.51
N ALA A 44 -24.85 2.35 -1.63
CA ALA A 44 -24.24 1.84 -0.39
C ALA A 44 -23.05 0.91 -0.68
N SER A 45 -23.18 0.01 -1.66
CA SER A 45 -22.10 -0.94 -2.00
C SER A 45 -20.90 -0.24 -2.65
N ILE A 46 -21.11 0.77 -3.50
CA ILE A 46 -20.03 1.59 -4.06
C ILE A 46 -19.31 2.36 -2.95
N LEU A 47 -20.06 2.99 -2.05
CA LEU A 47 -19.49 3.71 -0.92
C LEU A 47 -18.66 2.78 -0.02
N LEU A 48 -19.20 1.59 0.28
CA LEU A 48 -18.53 0.60 1.11
C LEU A 48 -17.27 0.05 0.42
N LEU A 49 -17.28 -0.16 -0.90
CA LEU A 49 -16.07 -0.54 -1.66
C LEU A 49 -15.02 0.57 -1.65
N ALA A 50 -15.43 1.84 -1.83
CA ALA A 50 -14.52 2.99 -1.82
C ALA A 50 -13.89 3.20 -0.44
N PHE A 51 -14.69 3.35 0.62
CA PHE A 51 -14.18 3.50 1.99
C PHE A 51 -13.46 2.25 2.48
N GLY A 52 -13.99 1.07 2.16
CA GLY A 52 -13.39 -0.22 2.50
C GLY A 52 -12.01 -0.38 1.87
N SER A 53 -11.81 0.08 0.63
CA SER A 53 -10.49 0.05 -0.01
C SER A 53 -9.45 0.85 0.77
N ILE A 54 -9.78 2.07 1.19
CA ILE A 54 -8.89 2.93 1.97
C ILE A 54 -8.57 2.28 3.32
N LEU A 55 -9.58 1.79 4.04
CA LEU A 55 -9.40 1.16 5.35
C LEU A 55 -8.55 -0.12 5.26
N VAL A 56 -8.76 -0.94 4.22
CA VAL A 56 -7.98 -2.16 4.02
C VAL A 56 -6.52 -1.82 3.70
N LEU A 57 -6.26 -0.78 2.90
CA LEU A 57 -4.90 -0.31 2.63
C LEU A 57 -4.18 0.14 3.92
N PHE A 58 -4.86 0.86 4.83
CA PHE A 58 -4.28 1.21 6.12
C PHE A 58 -4.04 -0.02 6.99
N TYR A 59 -5.03 -0.91 7.08
CA TYR A 59 -4.97 -2.11 7.91
C TYR A 59 -3.81 -3.03 7.51
N THR A 60 -3.57 -3.25 6.22
CA THR A 60 -2.47 -4.11 5.74
C THR A 60 -1.09 -3.52 6.04
N GLY A 61 -0.96 -2.19 5.95
CA GLY A 61 0.25 -1.48 6.36
C GLY A 61 0.52 -1.60 7.86
N ILE A 62 -0.50 -1.34 8.69
CA ILE A 62 -0.41 -1.46 10.15
C ILE A 62 -0.11 -2.89 10.58
N GLU A 63 -0.79 -3.89 9.99
CA GLU A 63 -0.55 -5.30 10.30
C GLU A 63 0.92 -5.67 10.04
N SER A 64 1.49 -5.25 8.92
CA SER A 64 2.89 -5.54 8.56
C SER A 64 3.85 -4.98 9.63
N ILE A 65 3.62 -3.75 10.08
CA ILE A 65 4.42 -3.10 11.14
C ILE A 65 4.23 -3.81 12.49
N LEU A 66 3.00 -4.18 12.82
CA LEU A 66 2.69 -4.89 14.07
C LEU A 66 3.29 -6.29 14.12
N VAL A 67 3.31 -7.02 13.00
CA VAL A 67 3.96 -8.33 12.91
C VAL A 67 5.45 -8.20 13.21
N LEU A 68 6.13 -7.20 12.65
CA LEU A 68 7.53 -6.92 12.99
C LEU A 68 7.71 -6.53 14.46
N ASN A 69 6.88 -5.63 14.99
CA ASN A 69 6.97 -5.19 16.37
C ASN A 69 6.73 -6.35 17.36
N ARG A 70 5.79 -7.26 17.05
CA ARG A 70 5.56 -8.47 17.83
C ARG A 70 6.78 -9.37 17.80
N ASP A 71 7.41 -9.52 16.64
CA ASP A 71 8.60 -10.36 16.48
C ASP A 71 9.82 -9.83 17.23
N LEU A 72 9.92 -8.51 17.42
CA LEU A 72 10.96 -7.91 18.26
C LEU A 72 10.61 -7.92 19.76
N ARG A 73 9.34 -8.11 20.12
CA ARG A 73 8.86 -8.06 21.52
C ARG A 73 8.77 -9.44 22.18
N THR A 74 8.37 -10.48 21.46
CA THR A 74 8.01 -11.77 22.07
C THR A 74 9.19 -12.74 22.14
N ARG A 75 9.37 -13.40 23.31
CA ARG A 75 10.42 -14.41 23.56
C ARG A 75 10.46 -15.54 22.52
N GLN A 76 9.32 -15.95 21.97
CA GLN A 76 9.24 -16.98 20.94
C GLN A 76 9.82 -16.56 19.58
N SER A 77 9.83 -15.26 19.28
CA SER A 77 10.38 -14.74 18.01
C SER A 77 11.89 -14.48 18.08
N TYR A 78 12.50 -14.42 19.28
CA TYR A 78 13.97 -14.46 19.42
C TYR A 78 14.56 -15.72 18.77
N MET A 79 13.81 -16.83 18.77
CA MET A 79 14.21 -18.07 18.11
C MET A 79 14.37 -17.91 16.59
N LEU A 80 13.64 -16.97 15.96
CA LEU A 80 13.79 -16.64 14.54
C LEU A 80 15.12 -15.93 14.26
N TRP A 81 15.59 -15.13 15.22
CA TRP A 81 16.86 -14.39 15.15
C TRP A 81 18.07 -15.24 15.57
N MET A 82 17.85 -16.42 16.16
CA MET A 82 18.88 -17.40 16.52
C MET A 82 19.10 -18.48 15.45
N VAL A 83 18.35 -18.45 14.34
CA VAL A 83 18.55 -19.34 13.20
C VAL A 83 19.87 -18.93 12.50
N PRO A 84 20.68 -19.87 11.98
CA PRO A 84 21.89 -19.56 11.19
C PRO A 84 21.54 -18.96 9.82
N LYS A 85 20.93 -17.78 9.85
CA LYS A 85 20.46 -16.97 8.72
C LYS A 85 20.77 -15.51 9.05
N SER A 86 21.25 -14.75 8.07
CA SER A 86 21.63 -13.37 8.35
C SER A 86 20.41 -12.51 8.66
N VAL A 87 20.60 -11.49 9.49
CA VAL A 87 19.59 -10.46 9.82
C VAL A 87 19.01 -9.84 8.55
N TRP A 88 19.85 -9.63 7.53
CA TRP A 88 19.47 -9.17 6.20
C TRP A 88 18.50 -10.12 5.48
N GLU A 89 18.68 -11.43 5.61
CA GLU A 89 17.74 -12.41 5.03
C GLU A 89 16.37 -12.38 5.72
N ILE A 90 16.34 -12.20 7.03
CA ILE A 90 15.11 -12.17 7.82
C ILE A 90 14.32 -10.88 7.54
N LEU A 91 14.99 -9.73 7.62
CA LEU A 91 14.36 -8.44 7.33
C LEU A 91 13.95 -8.35 5.86
N GLY A 92 14.83 -8.73 4.93
CA GLY A 92 14.52 -8.75 3.50
C GLY A 92 13.30 -9.61 3.18
N ALA A 93 13.15 -10.77 3.82
CA ALA A 93 11.96 -11.61 3.65
C ALA A 93 10.67 -10.90 4.13
N LYS A 94 10.72 -10.14 5.22
CA LYS A 94 9.57 -9.35 5.71
C LYS A 94 9.20 -8.22 4.77
N TYR A 95 10.19 -7.50 4.26
CA TYR A 95 10.00 -6.43 3.29
C TYR A 95 9.37 -6.94 1.99
N ILE A 96 9.93 -8.02 1.42
CA ILE A 96 9.36 -8.65 0.22
C ILE A 96 7.95 -9.18 0.51
N CYS A 97 7.70 -9.75 1.69
CA CYS A 97 6.37 -10.22 2.07
C CYS A 97 5.36 -9.08 2.17
N ALA A 98 5.74 -7.94 2.77
CA ALA A 98 4.89 -6.75 2.85
C ALA A 98 4.58 -6.16 1.47
N PHE A 99 5.60 -6.06 0.61
CA PHE A 99 5.43 -5.63 -0.78
C PHE A 99 4.49 -6.56 -1.56
N LEU A 100 4.70 -7.88 -1.48
CA LEU A 100 3.82 -8.87 -2.11
C LEU A 100 2.40 -8.82 -1.54
N GLN A 101 2.24 -8.56 -0.24
CA GLN A 101 0.93 -8.45 0.39
C GLN A 101 0.19 -7.22 -0.16
N MET A 102 0.90 -6.10 -0.30
CA MET A 102 0.36 -4.88 -0.87
C MET A 102 -0.04 -5.09 -2.33
N LEU A 103 0.82 -5.70 -3.15
CA LEU A 103 0.54 -6.03 -4.54
C LEU A 103 -0.71 -6.94 -4.66
N PHE A 104 -0.81 -7.96 -3.81
CA PHE A 104 -1.96 -8.86 -3.79
C PHE A 104 -3.27 -8.15 -3.46
N VAL A 105 -3.29 -7.33 -2.40
CA VAL A 105 -4.49 -6.58 -1.99
C VAL A 105 -4.88 -5.55 -3.04
N PHE A 106 -3.90 -4.81 -3.57
CA PHE A 106 -4.13 -3.85 -4.65
C PHE A 106 -4.73 -4.52 -5.90
N GLY A 107 -4.15 -5.64 -6.32
CA GLY A 107 -4.65 -6.42 -7.46
C GLY A 107 -6.09 -6.92 -7.27
N LEU A 108 -6.48 -7.31 -6.04
CA LEU A 108 -7.85 -7.70 -5.74
C LEU A 108 -8.85 -6.54 -5.86
N PHE A 109 -8.49 -5.35 -5.37
CA PHE A 109 -9.37 -4.18 -5.48
C PHE A 109 -9.48 -3.67 -6.92
N VAL A 110 -8.40 -3.72 -7.69
CA VAL A 110 -8.45 -3.42 -9.14
C VAL A 110 -9.33 -4.43 -9.86
N ALA A 111 -9.19 -5.73 -9.58
CA ALA A 111 -10.04 -6.76 -10.16
C ALA A 111 -11.52 -6.56 -9.78
N ALA A 112 -11.80 -6.23 -8.51
CA ALA A 112 -13.15 -5.91 -8.05
C ALA A 112 -13.73 -4.70 -8.79
N ALA A 113 -12.95 -3.62 -8.96
CA ALA A 113 -13.37 -2.45 -9.72
C ALA A 113 -13.66 -2.77 -11.19
N CYS A 114 -12.85 -3.61 -11.83
CA CYS A 114 -13.09 -4.09 -13.20
C CYS A 114 -14.39 -4.92 -13.28
N ILE A 115 -14.65 -5.80 -12.30
CA ILE A 115 -15.88 -6.61 -12.25
C ILE A 115 -17.10 -5.71 -12.06
N CYS A 116 -17.06 -4.75 -11.13
CA CYS A 116 -18.15 -3.80 -10.93
C CYS A 116 -18.42 -2.97 -12.18
N SER A 117 -17.37 -2.49 -12.83
CA SER A 117 -17.47 -1.72 -14.08
C SER A 117 -18.07 -2.56 -15.21
N ALA A 118 -17.62 -3.81 -15.38
CA ALA A 118 -18.18 -4.74 -16.35
C ALA A 118 -19.66 -5.05 -16.06
N ALA A 119 -20.02 -5.34 -14.80
CA ALA A 119 -21.39 -5.63 -14.41
C ALA A 119 -22.32 -4.42 -14.62
N ALA A 120 -21.86 -3.21 -14.30
CA ALA A 120 -22.58 -1.98 -14.59
C ALA A 120 -22.77 -1.77 -16.10
N LEU A 121 -21.75 -2.07 -16.92
CA LEU A 121 -21.84 -2.01 -18.39
C LEU A 121 -22.90 -2.98 -18.95
N PHE A 122 -22.97 -4.20 -18.43
CA PHE A 122 -23.98 -5.18 -18.85
C PHE A 122 -25.40 -4.79 -18.43
N SER A 123 -25.56 -4.06 -17.31
CA SER A 123 -26.88 -3.68 -16.79
C SER A 123 -27.44 -2.36 -17.34
N SER A 124 -26.59 -1.42 -17.77
CA SER A 124 -26.98 -0.04 -18.15
C SER A 124 -27.19 0.19 -19.66
N GLY A 125 -27.16 -0.87 -20.48
CA GLY A 125 -27.56 -0.76 -21.88
C GLY A 125 -26.50 -0.22 -22.86
N GLY A 126 -25.23 -0.06 -22.46
CA GLY A 126 -24.13 0.06 -23.42
C GLY A 126 -22.88 0.79 -22.95
N ILE A 127 -21.75 0.42 -23.54
CA ILE A 127 -20.41 1.02 -23.34
C ILE A 127 -20.42 2.54 -23.60
N GLN A 128 -21.32 3.02 -24.45
CA GLN A 128 -21.38 4.42 -24.87
C GLN A 128 -21.88 5.39 -23.78
N GLU A 129 -22.82 4.98 -22.93
CA GLU A 129 -23.36 5.84 -21.85
C GLU A 129 -22.35 5.99 -20.70
N LEU A 130 -21.66 4.90 -20.34
CA LEU A 130 -20.58 4.95 -19.36
C LEU A 130 -19.34 5.69 -19.88
N ALA A 131 -18.99 5.50 -21.16
CA ALA A 131 -17.92 6.28 -21.79
C ALA A 131 -18.23 7.78 -21.77
N LYS A 132 -19.46 8.18 -22.06
CA LYS A 132 -19.91 9.59 -21.95
C LYS A 132 -19.90 10.11 -20.51
N ALA A 133 -20.32 9.31 -19.54
CA ALA A 133 -20.31 9.71 -18.13
C ALA A 133 -18.88 9.92 -17.61
N VAL A 134 -17.98 8.98 -17.91
CA VAL A 134 -16.55 9.11 -17.62
C VAL A 134 -15.95 10.30 -18.37
N GLU A 135 -16.36 10.52 -19.62
CA GLU A 135 -15.88 11.63 -20.43
C GLU A 135 -16.29 12.98 -19.86
N THR A 136 -17.53 13.09 -19.40
CA THR A 136 -18.03 14.29 -18.73
C THR A 136 -17.29 14.53 -17.41
N LEU A 137 -16.99 13.47 -16.64
CA LEU A 137 -16.28 13.56 -15.36
C LEU A 137 -14.82 13.97 -15.56
N VAL A 138 -14.13 13.38 -16.55
CA VAL A 138 -12.74 13.72 -16.88
C VAL A 138 -12.67 15.15 -17.41
N GLN A 139 -13.52 15.53 -18.36
CA GLN A 139 -13.56 16.91 -18.88
C GLN A 139 -13.85 17.93 -17.77
N ALA A 140 -14.73 17.61 -16.81
CA ALA A 140 -15.00 18.45 -15.66
C ALA A 140 -13.80 18.59 -14.69
N LEU A 141 -12.92 17.60 -14.63
CA LEU A 141 -11.75 17.61 -13.75
C LEU A 141 -10.48 18.17 -14.42
N THR A 142 -10.29 17.98 -15.72
CA THR A 142 -9.03 18.33 -16.41
C THR A 142 -9.15 19.42 -17.47
N ASN A 143 -10.36 19.85 -17.87
CA ASN A 143 -10.57 20.82 -18.98
C ASN A 143 -9.84 20.45 -20.30
N GLU A 144 -9.44 19.19 -20.47
CA GLU A 144 -8.69 18.70 -21.63
C GLU A 144 -9.51 17.69 -22.45
N LYS A 145 -9.24 17.61 -23.76
CA LYS A 145 -9.84 16.59 -24.63
C LYS A 145 -9.35 15.21 -24.23
N LEU A 146 -10.29 14.26 -24.25
CA LEU A 146 -10.11 12.95 -23.68
C LEU A 146 -9.39 12.01 -24.66
N ASP A 147 -8.09 11.80 -24.42
CA ASP A 147 -7.36 10.69 -25.05
C ASP A 147 -7.40 9.46 -24.13
N TRP A 148 -8.23 8.48 -24.51
CA TRP A 148 -8.40 7.22 -23.78
C TRP A 148 -7.07 6.46 -23.59
N GLY A 149 -6.13 6.58 -24.53
CA GLY A 149 -4.81 5.95 -24.43
C GLY A 149 -3.95 6.61 -23.34
N MET A 150 -3.96 7.94 -23.29
CA MET A 150 -3.21 8.71 -22.31
C MET A 150 -3.77 8.53 -20.89
N ILE A 151 -5.10 8.45 -20.72
CA ILE A 151 -5.73 8.21 -19.42
C ILE A 151 -5.38 6.84 -18.86
N LEU A 152 -5.38 5.80 -19.70
CA LEU A 152 -5.04 4.46 -19.26
C LEU A 152 -3.58 4.40 -18.80
N ILE A 153 -2.67 5.02 -19.53
CA ILE A 153 -1.25 5.14 -19.16
C ILE A 153 -1.10 5.92 -17.85
N ASN A 154 -1.82 7.02 -17.69
CA ASN A 154 -1.78 7.85 -16.48
C ASN A 154 -2.34 7.13 -15.24
N LEU A 155 -3.41 6.36 -15.42
CA LEU A 155 -3.99 5.53 -14.37
C LEU A 155 -3.02 4.43 -13.92
N ILE A 156 -2.29 3.83 -14.86
CA ILE A 156 -1.24 2.86 -14.56
C ILE A 156 -0.10 3.52 -13.76
N TRP A 157 0.38 4.69 -14.20
CA TRP A 157 1.42 5.42 -13.47
C TRP A 157 0.98 5.83 -12.07
N PHE A 158 -0.27 6.28 -11.92
CA PHE A 158 -0.87 6.59 -10.63
C PHE A 158 -0.96 5.36 -9.73
N ALA A 159 -1.38 4.20 -10.27
CA ALA A 159 -1.42 2.94 -9.55
C ALA A 159 -0.03 2.49 -9.06
N VAL A 160 0.98 2.58 -9.93
CA VAL A 160 2.38 2.26 -9.57
C VAL A 160 2.90 3.21 -8.50
N TYR A 161 2.63 4.51 -8.64
CA TYR A 161 2.98 5.52 -7.64
C TYR A 161 2.37 5.21 -6.27
N MET A 162 1.07 4.92 -6.22
CA MET A 162 0.37 4.55 -4.98
C MET A 162 0.96 3.29 -4.34
N LEU A 163 1.27 2.26 -5.14
CA LEU A 163 1.85 1.02 -4.64
C LEU A 163 3.23 1.25 -4.00
N ILE A 164 4.08 2.04 -4.67
CA ILE A 164 5.44 2.34 -4.20
C ILE A 164 5.38 3.26 -2.97
N GLY A 165 4.57 4.32 -2.99
CA GLY A 165 4.40 5.22 -1.85
C GLY A 165 3.90 4.49 -0.61
N TRP A 166 2.93 3.57 -0.76
CA TRP A 166 2.46 2.78 0.38
C TRP A 166 3.47 1.75 0.89
N THR A 167 4.29 1.21 0.00
CA THR A 167 5.42 0.37 0.41
C THR A 167 6.39 1.18 1.25
N GLU A 168 6.74 2.39 0.82
CA GLU A 168 7.62 3.32 1.54
C GLU A 168 7.11 3.62 2.96
N VAL A 169 5.82 3.89 3.13
CA VAL A 169 5.19 4.07 4.43
C VAL A 169 5.42 2.86 5.35
N ILE A 170 5.31 1.63 4.83
CA ILE A 170 5.60 0.42 5.61
C ILE A 170 7.09 0.35 5.99
N LEU A 171 8.00 0.72 5.09
CA LEU A 171 9.45 0.75 5.36
C LEU A 171 9.79 1.73 6.47
N VAL A 172 9.20 2.92 6.44
CA VAL A 172 9.34 3.91 7.52
C VAL A 172 8.82 3.36 8.83
N GLY A 173 7.67 2.68 8.81
CA GLY A 173 7.12 1.96 9.96
C GLY A 173 8.09 0.93 10.52
N PHE A 174 8.76 0.16 9.67
CA PHE A 174 9.74 -0.83 10.11
C PHE A 174 10.94 -0.16 10.76
N LEU A 175 11.52 0.86 10.12
CA LEU A 175 12.63 1.62 10.66
C LEU A 175 12.28 2.25 12.02
N ALA A 176 11.11 2.88 12.14
CA ALA A 176 10.65 3.52 13.37
C ALA A 176 10.50 2.50 14.52
N VAL A 177 9.97 1.31 14.23
CA VAL A 177 9.87 0.22 15.21
C VAL A 177 11.25 -0.29 15.62
N ILE A 178 12.16 -0.50 14.67
CA ILE A 178 13.53 -0.98 14.96
C ILE A 178 14.26 0.06 15.82
N ILE A 179 14.26 1.34 15.43
CA ILE A 179 14.90 2.42 16.21
C ILE A 179 14.34 2.45 17.63
N SER A 180 13.02 2.50 17.77
CA SER A 180 12.38 2.56 19.08
C SER A 180 12.77 1.38 19.98
N ARG A 181 12.84 0.17 19.41
CA ARG A 181 13.26 -1.04 20.14
C ARG A 181 14.74 -1.03 20.51
N THR A 182 15.59 -0.37 19.73
CA THR A 182 17.01 -0.23 20.07
C THR A 182 17.28 0.86 21.12
N VAL A 183 16.45 1.91 21.19
CA VAL A 183 16.62 3.01 22.17
C VAL A 183 15.98 2.66 23.51
N LEU A 184 14.75 2.12 23.50
CA LEU A 184 13.99 1.81 24.71
C LEU A 184 13.90 0.31 24.95
N ILE A 185 15.04 -0.29 25.33
CA ILE A 185 15.16 -1.72 25.62
C ILE A 185 14.14 -2.10 26.72
N ARG A 186 13.23 -3.03 26.37
CA ARG A 186 12.19 -3.61 27.26
C ARG A 186 11.12 -2.65 27.82
N SER A 187 11.07 -1.38 27.42
CA SER A 187 10.02 -0.46 27.88
C SER A 187 8.68 -0.68 27.17
N LYS A 188 7.58 -0.57 27.91
CA LYS A 188 6.21 -0.52 27.35
C LYS A 188 5.99 0.73 26.49
N LEU A 189 6.76 1.81 26.74
CA LEU A 189 6.69 3.07 26.00
C LEU A 189 7.33 3.03 24.61
N ALA A 190 8.08 1.96 24.27
CA ALA A 190 8.67 1.81 22.96
C ALA A 190 7.61 1.81 21.82
N GLY A 191 6.39 1.34 22.09
CA GLY A 191 5.31 1.45 21.08
C GLY A 191 4.95 2.90 20.76
N PHE A 192 4.85 3.75 21.79
CA PHE A 192 4.52 5.17 21.61
C PHE A 192 5.65 5.93 20.91
N LEU A 193 6.91 5.67 21.29
CA LEU A 193 8.06 6.26 20.61
C LEU A 193 8.12 5.89 19.13
N SER A 194 7.77 4.65 18.74
CA SER A 194 7.74 4.26 17.33
C SER A 194 6.71 5.05 16.52
N VAL A 195 5.59 5.45 17.12
CA VAL A 195 4.58 6.27 16.44
C VAL A 195 5.10 7.70 16.21
N ILE A 196 5.76 8.29 17.21
CA ILE A 196 6.38 9.62 17.05
C ILE A 196 7.46 9.57 15.96
N LEU A 197 8.36 8.58 16.02
CA LEU A 197 9.43 8.40 15.04
C LEU A 197 8.88 8.18 13.64
N PHE A 198 7.78 7.43 13.50
CA PHE A 198 7.11 7.22 12.22
C PHE A 198 6.70 8.54 11.56
N PHE A 199 6.01 9.42 12.28
CA PHE A 199 5.61 10.73 11.75
C PHE A 199 6.82 11.63 11.44
N VAL A 200 7.86 11.61 12.29
CA VAL A 200 9.08 12.38 12.06
C VAL A 200 9.79 11.93 10.78
N ILE A 201 9.96 10.61 10.59
CA ILE A 201 10.65 10.07 9.41
C ILE A 201 9.82 10.31 8.15
N ILE A 202 8.51 10.07 8.18
CA ILE A 202 7.62 10.39 7.04
C ILE A 202 7.75 11.87 6.67
N TYR A 203 7.69 12.77 7.66
CA TYR A 203 7.84 14.20 7.40
C TYR A 203 9.18 14.52 6.73
N LEU A 204 10.28 13.87 7.14
CA LEU A 204 11.60 14.07 6.51
C LEU A 204 11.65 13.53 5.07
N VAL A 205 11.04 12.39 4.80
CA VAL A 205 10.95 11.83 3.44
C VAL A 205 10.12 12.75 2.55
N GLU A 206 8.93 13.16 2.99
CA GLU A 206 8.07 14.06 2.23
C GLU A 206 8.70 15.44 2.03
N ARG A 207 9.46 15.93 3.02
CA ARG A 207 10.25 17.16 2.86
C ARG A 207 11.32 16.99 1.78
N GLY A 208 12.00 15.85 1.74
CA GLY A 208 12.97 15.51 0.70
C GLY A 208 12.33 15.47 -0.70
N LEU A 209 11.13 14.91 -0.83
CA LEU A 209 10.37 14.94 -2.08
C LEU A 209 10.00 16.36 -2.49
N SER A 210 9.56 17.19 -1.53
CA SER A 210 9.20 18.59 -1.80
C SER A 210 10.36 19.40 -2.38
N LEU A 211 11.59 19.10 -1.97
CA LEU A 211 12.80 19.74 -2.52
C LEU A 211 13.05 19.32 -3.98
N LEU A 212 12.78 18.07 -4.34
CA LEU A 212 12.84 17.64 -5.75
C LEU A 212 11.80 18.37 -6.61
N GLY A 213 10.62 18.65 -6.05
CA GLY A 213 9.57 19.43 -6.71
C GLY A 213 9.93 20.89 -6.99
N THR A 214 10.92 21.45 -6.27
CA THR A 214 11.41 22.83 -6.51
C THR A 214 12.44 22.93 -7.64
N LEU A 215 12.93 21.80 -8.16
CA LEU A 215 13.94 21.83 -9.21
C LEU A 215 13.32 22.10 -10.60
N PRO A 216 14.01 22.83 -11.50
CA PRO A 216 13.46 23.28 -12.79
C PRO A 216 12.95 22.17 -13.71
N TRP A 217 13.44 20.95 -13.55
CA TRP A 217 13.07 19.75 -14.30
C TRP A 217 11.90 18.94 -13.69
N GLY A 218 11.39 19.34 -12.52
CA GLY A 218 10.29 18.69 -11.80
C GLY A 218 8.93 19.35 -12.01
N TYR A 219 8.87 20.54 -12.60
CA TYR A 219 7.62 21.27 -12.82
C TYR A 219 7.07 20.97 -14.21
N ASP A 220 6.45 19.81 -14.37
CA ASP A 220 5.48 19.57 -15.45
C ASP A 220 4.19 19.11 -14.78
N ALA A 221 3.31 20.07 -14.52
CA ALA A 221 2.03 19.92 -13.82
C ALA A 221 0.95 19.35 -14.76
N GLY A 222 1.25 18.22 -15.38
CA GLY A 222 0.28 17.40 -16.10
C GLY A 222 0.06 16.09 -15.38
N ILE A 223 -1.17 15.59 -15.39
CA ILE A 223 -1.47 14.22 -14.96
C ILE A 223 -0.69 13.29 -15.91
N GLY A 224 0.45 12.78 -15.43
CA GLY A 224 1.11 11.57 -15.94
C GLY A 224 2.31 11.66 -16.88
N GLY A 225 2.98 12.80 -17.04
CA GLY A 225 4.12 12.88 -17.98
C GLY A 225 5.50 12.51 -17.42
N ARG A 226 6.02 13.29 -16.47
CA ARG A 226 7.42 13.22 -16.02
C ARG A 226 7.59 13.37 -14.51
N PHE A 227 6.71 14.14 -13.87
CA PHE A 227 6.75 14.35 -12.42
C PHE A 227 6.47 13.07 -11.63
N VAL A 228 5.51 12.24 -12.07
CA VAL A 228 5.19 10.95 -11.42
C VAL A 228 6.37 9.97 -11.49
N LEU A 229 7.09 9.95 -12.62
CA LEU A 229 8.29 9.12 -12.78
C LEU A 229 9.38 9.49 -11.79
N TRP A 230 9.67 10.79 -11.63
CA TRP A 230 10.68 11.25 -10.67
C TRP A 230 10.30 10.97 -9.22
N GLN A 231 9.02 11.05 -8.88
CA GLN A 231 8.53 10.66 -7.55
C GLN A 231 8.71 9.16 -7.31
N ILE A 232 8.39 8.31 -8.30
CA ILE A 232 8.61 6.87 -8.21
C ILE A 232 10.09 6.56 -7.99
N VAL A 233 10.98 7.19 -8.77
CA VAL A 233 12.44 7.02 -8.61
C VAL A 233 12.90 7.46 -7.23
N TYR A 234 12.40 8.59 -6.74
CA TYR A 234 12.71 9.08 -5.39
C TYR A 234 12.28 8.07 -4.31
N TYR A 235 11.04 7.60 -4.34
CA TYR A 235 10.56 6.64 -3.34
C TYR A 235 11.29 5.30 -3.42
N LEU A 236 11.67 4.83 -4.60
CA LEU A 236 12.52 3.64 -4.74
C LEU A 236 13.91 3.86 -4.12
N PHE A 237 14.52 5.02 -4.36
CA PHE A 237 15.82 5.36 -3.78
C PHE A 237 15.76 5.46 -2.25
N VAL A 238 14.75 6.16 -1.71
CA VAL A 238 14.51 6.24 -0.27
C VAL A 238 14.25 4.86 0.32
N SER A 239 13.48 4.01 -0.36
CA SER A 239 13.21 2.64 0.07
C SER A 239 14.49 1.81 0.26
N ILE A 240 15.44 1.94 -0.66
CA ILE A 240 16.75 1.28 -0.56
C ILE A 240 17.53 1.81 0.67
N ILE A 241 17.54 3.13 0.88
CA ILE A 241 18.21 3.73 2.04
C ILE A 241 17.58 3.26 3.35
N LEU A 242 16.25 3.29 3.46
CA LEU A 242 15.51 2.84 4.64
C LEU A 242 15.79 1.36 4.93
N PHE A 243 15.85 0.52 3.89
CA PHE A 243 16.22 -0.88 4.02
C PHE A 243 17.65 -1.07 4.56
N LEU A 244 18.62 -0.34 4.00
CA LEU A 244 20.03 -0.41 4.42
C LEU A 244 20.21 0.05 5.86
N ILE A 245 19.60 1.16 6.26
CA ILE A 245 19.66 1.67 7.64
C ILE A 245 19.01 0.66 8.60
N SER A 246 17.85 0.12 8.22
CA SER A 246 17.13 -0.88 9.03
C SER A 246 17.95 -2.16 9.23
N GLY A 247 18.59 -2.66 8.17
CA GLY A 247 19.44 -3.85 8.22
C GLY A 247 20.68 -3.63 9.09
N TRP A 248 21.39 -2.52 8.89
CA TRP A 248 22.58 -2.16 9.67
C TRP A 248 22.28 -2.00 11.16
N LEU A 249 21.18 -1.31 11.50
CA LEU A 249 20.79 -1.09 12.89
C LEU A 249 20.42 -2.42 13.57
N SER A 250 19.76 -3.31 12.84
CA SER A 250 19.35 -4.61 13.35
C SER A 250 20.54 -5.55 13.54
N GLU A 251 21.50 -5.55 12.63
CA GLU A 251 22.72 -6.33 12.78
C GLU A 251 23.54 -5.86 13.99
N LYS A 252 23.74 -4.55 14.19
CA LYS A 252 24.57 -4.07 15.30
C LYS A 252 23.92 -4.13 16.68
N LYS A 253 22.59 -4.06 16.75
CA LYS A 253 21.88 -3.86 18.04
C LYS A 253 20.88 -4.97 18.38
N LEU A 254 20.50 -5.84 17.43
CA LEU A 254 19.56 -6.94 17.67
C LEU A 254 20.20 -8.33 17.59
N SER A 255 21.38 -8.51 16.96
CA SER A 255 22.11 -9.79 17.06
C SER A 255 22.88 -9.85 18.38
N VAL A 256 22.33 -10.60 19.34
CA VAL A 256 23.08 -11.14 20.48
C VAL A 256 23.26 -12.62 20.24
#